data_AF-A0A367YG82-F1
#
_entry.id   AF-A0A367YG82-F1
#
_cell.length_a   1.000
_cell.length_b   1.000
_cell.length_c   1.000
_cell.angle_alpha   90.00
_cell.angle_beta   90.00
_cell.angle_gamma   90.00
#
_symmetry.space_group_name_H-M   'P 1'
#
loop_
_entity.id
_entity.type
_entity.pdbx_description
1 polymer ?
#
loop_
_entity_poly.entity_id
_entity_poly.type
_entity_poly.pdbx_seq_one_letter_code
_entity_poly.pdbx_strand_id
1 'polypeptide(L)'
;MESKKTNLCASIDVTTTAEFLSLIDKLGPHICLVKTHIDIISDFSYEGTIEPLLVLAERHGFLIFEDRKFADIGNTVMLQYTSGVYRIAAWSDITNAHGVTGKGVVEGLKRGAEGVEKERGVLMLAELSSKGSLAHGEYTRETIEIAKSDREFVIGFIAQRDMGVEKKGLIGSS
;
A
#
# COMPACT_ATOMS: atom_id res chain seq x y z
N MET A 1 5.40 -2.10 -15.19
CA MET A 1 6.32 -3.25 -14.99
C MET A 1 6.91 -3.72 -16.31
N GLU A 2 6.09 -4.12 -17.30
CA GLU A 2 6.57 -4.61 -18.61
C GLU A 2 7.38 -3.57 -19.41
N SER A 3 6.86 -2.34 -19.55
CA SER A 3 7.54 -1.24 -20.27
C SER A 3 8.92 -0.92 -19.72
N LYS A 4 9.08 -0.96 -18.38
CA LYS A 4 10.32 -0.67 -17.67
C LYS A 4 11.17 -1.92 -17.36
N LYS A 5 10.69 -3.11 -17.72
CA LYS A 5 11.32 -4.42 -17.41
C LYS A 5 11.78 -4.55 -15.95
N THR A 6 10.95 -4.06 -15.02
CA THR A 6 11.23 -4.10 -13.58
C THR A 6 10.00 -4.55 -12.80
N ASN A 7 10.27 -5.41 -11.81
CA ASN A 7 9.37 -5.82 -10.74
C ASN A 7 9.87 -5.33 -9.37
N LEU A 8 10.89 -4.47 -9.33
CA LEU A 8 11.48 -3.97 -8.10
C LEU A 8 10.55 -2.94 -7.46
N CYS A 9 10.21 -3.20 -6.20
CA CYS A 9 9.65 -2.22 -5.28
C CYS A 9 10.76 -1.70 -4.37
N ALA A 10 10.96 -0.39 -4.28
CA ALA A 10 11.92 0.20 -3.35
C ALA A 10 11.21 0.71 -2.09
N SER A 11 11.67 0.25 -0.91
CA SER A 11 11.28 0.81 0.38
C SER A 11 12.21 1.97 0.73
N ILE A 12 11.67 3.19 0.82
CA ILE A 12 12.46 4.40 1.10
C ILE A 12 12.14 4.87 2.52
N ASP A 13 12.78 4.22 3.50
CA ASP A 13 12.56 4.48 4.93
C ASP A 13 13.61 5.45 5.48
N VAL A 14 13.49 6.72 5.10
CA VAL A 14 14.30 7.84 5.63
C VAL A 14 13.38 8.86 6.29
N THR A 15 13.92 9.79 7.08
CA THR A 15 13.11 10.64 7.97
C THR A 15 13.00 12.10 7.53
N THR A 16 13.61 12.49 6.40
CA THR A 16 13.54 13.87 5.88
C THR A 16 13.03 13.88 4.45
N THR A 17 12.22 14.89 4.10
CA THR A 17 11.64 15.05 2.77
C THR A 17 12.72 15.19 1.70
N ALA A 18 13.80 15.93 1.97
CA ALA A 18 14.87 16.14 1.01
C ALA A 18 15.58 14.84 0.61
N GLU A 19 15.92 13.99 1.59
CA GLU A 19 16.54 12.68 1.32
C GLU A 19 15.55 11.73 0.63
N PHE A 20 14.31 11.70 1.11
CA PHE A 20 13.22 10.89 0.56
C PHE A 20 13.04 11.14 -0.94
N LEU A 21 12.84 12.41 -1.34
CA LEU A 21 12.66 12.78 -2.74
C LEU A 21 13.92 12.54 -3.57
N SER A 22 15.12 12.81 -3.02
CA SER A 22 16.39 12.59 -3.73
C SER A 22 16.62 11.11 -4.06
N LEU A 23 16.32 10.20 -3.13
CA LEU A 23 16.44 8.75 -3.36
C LEU A 23 15.42 8.27 -4.38
N ILE A 24 14.18 8.74 -4.29
CA ILE A 24 13.12 8.36 -5.23
C ILE A 24 13.44 8.82 -6.65
N ASP A 25 13.95 10.03 -6.85
CA ASP A 25 14.31 10.51 -8.18
C ASP A 25 15.43 9.68 -8.82
N LYS A 26 16.43 9.28 -8.03
CA LYS A 26 17.54 8.41 -8.49
C LYS A 26 17.08 6.99 -8.82
N LEU A 27 16.20 6.43 -8.00
CA LEU A 27 15.70 5.05 -8.18
C LEU A 27 14.55 4.96 -9.16
N GLY A 28 13.85 6.07 -9.39
CA GLY A 28 12.64 6.19 -10.20
C GLY A 28 12.71 5.42 -11.53
N PRO A 29 13.76 5.59 -12.37
CA PRO A 29 13.88 4.88 -13.64
C PRO A 29 13.93 3.34 -13.52
N HIS A 30 14.29 2.79 -12.36
CA HIS A 30 14.58 1.37 -12.15
C HIS A 30 13.51 0.61 -11.36
N ILE A 31 12.51 1.29 -10.80
CA ILE A 31 11.47 0.68 -9.95
C ILE A 31 10.09 0.71 -10.61
N CYS A 32 9.22 -0.24 -10.27
CA CYS A 32 7.80 -0.19 -10.66
C CYS A 32 6.89 0.37 -9.55
N LEU A 33 7.38 0.34 -8.31
CA LEU A 33 6.63 0.71 -7.12
C LEU A 33 7.59 1.37 -6.13
N VAL A 34 7.17 2.47 -5.51
CA VAL A 34 7.83 3.00 -4.32
C VAL A 34 6.95 2.70 -3.11
N LYS A 35 7.55 2.12 -2.07
CA LYS A 35 6.91 1.89 -0.78
C LYS A 35 7.34 2.96 0.21
N THR A 36 6.37 3.61 0.84
CA THR A 36 6.57 4.73 1.76
C THR A 36 6.09 4.38 3.16
N HIS A 37 6.67 5.02 4.16
CA HIS A 37 6.08 5.21 5.49
C HIS A 37 6.07 6.73 5.72
N ILE A 38 4.98 7.38 5.32
CA ILE A 38 4.97 8.85 5.35
C ILE A 38 4.97 9.41 6.79
N ASP A 39 4.55 8.59 7.74
CA ASP A 39 4.43 8.93 9.16
C ASP A 39 5.77 8.99 9.91
N ILE A 40 6.87 8.54 9.29
CA ILE A 40 8.24 8.70 9.83
C ILE A 40 8.98 9.93 9.27
N ILE A 41 8.37 10.69 8.34
CA ILE A 41 8.96 11.91 7.79
C ILE A 41 8.75 13.06 8.79
N SER A 42 9.85 13.52 9.38
CA SER A 42 9.86 14.51 10.46
C SER A 42 9.45 15.92 10.03
N ASP A 43 9.63 16.27 8.75
CA ASP A 43 9.34 17.56 8.15
C ASP A 43 8.18 17.50 7.14
N PHE A 44 7.25 16.55 7.36
CA PHE A 44 6.14 16.30 6.44
C PHE A 44 5.30 17.56 6.20
N SER A 45 5.06 17.85 4.93
CA SER A 45 3.99 18.73 4.48
C SER A 45 3.40 18.14 3.20
N TYR A 46 2.13 18.42 2.93
CA TYR A 46 1.52 17.89 1.72
C TYR A 46 2.17 18.50 0.47
N GLU A 47 2.37 19.81 0.49
CA GLU A 47 2.95 20.59 -0.60
C GLU A 47 4.45 20.29 -0.79
N GLY A 48 5.19 20.10 0.31
CA GLY A 48 6.62 19.84 0.26
C GLY A 48 6.99 18.38 -0.01
N THR A 49 6.16 17.42 0.41
CA THR A 49 6.48 15.99 0.36
C THR A 49 5.65 15.24 -0.68
N ILE A 50 4.33 15.43 -0.70
CA ILE A 50 3.42 14.64 -1.55
C ILE A 50 3.36 15.18 -2.98
N GLU A 51 3.23 16.48 -3.18
CA GLU A 51 3.16 17.04 -4.55
C GLU A 51 4.42 16.72 -5.36
N PRO A 52 5.66 16.86 -4.84
CA PRO A 52 6.85 16.46 -5.59
C PRO A 52 6.93 14.95 -5.81
N LEU A 53 6.48 14.13 -4.85
CA LEU A 53 6.41 12.68 -5.02
C LEU A 53 5.51 12.29 -6.20
N LEU A 54 4.35 12.93 -6.33
CA LEU A 54 3.43 12.71 -7.46
C LEU A 54 4.07 13.09 -8.79
N VAL A 55 4.81 14.20 -8.84
CA VAL A 55 5.59 14.61 -10.03
C VAL A 55 6.64 13.56 -10.40
N LEU A 56 7.34 12.99 -9.41
CA LEU A 56 8.32 11.94 -9.65
C LEU A 56 7.67 10.64 -10.13
N ALA A 57 6.52 10.26 -9.56
CA ALA A 57 5.76 9.07 -9.97
C ALA A 57 5.32 9.16 -11.43
N GLU A 58 4.79 10.31 -11.85
CA GLU A 58 4.41 10.56 -13.24
C GLU A 58 5.63 10.59 -14.16
N ARG A 59 6.68 11.33 -13.79
CA ARG A 59 7.92 11.47 -14.58
C ARG A 59 8.57 10.11 -14.86
N HIS A 60 8.65 9.26 -13.84
CA HIS A 60 9.39 8.00 -13.92
C HIS A 60 8.50 6.78 -14.18
N GLY A 61 7.17 6.92 -14.14
CA GLY A 61 6.22 5.84 -14.39
C GLY A 61 6.30 4.72 -13.36
N PHE A 62 6.18 5.06 -12.07
CA PHE A 62 6.00 4.10 -10.97
C PHE A 62 4.72 4.40 -10.18
N LEU A 63 4.20 3.39 -9.48
CA LEU A 63 3.09 3.56 -8.53
C LEU A 63 3.61 3.87 -7.13
N ILE A 64 2.76 4.44 -6.29
CA ILE A 64 3.04 4.76 -4.89
C ILE A 64 2.26 3.81 -3.98
N PHE A 65 2.95 3.21 -3.02
CA PHE A 65 2.40 2.33 -1.99
C PHE A 65 2.73 2.84 -0.58
N GLU A 66 1.74 3.41 0.10
CA GLU A 66 1.84 3.75 1.51
C GLU A 66 1.61 2.51 2.40
N ASP A 67 2.67 2.09 3.09
CA ASP A 67 2.75 0.87 3.91
C ASP A 67 2.20 1.09 5.32
N ARG A 68 0.99 1.67 5.40
CA ARG A 68 0.37 2.14 6.64
C ARG A 68 -0.08 1.00 7.57
N LYS A 69 -0.30 -0.21 7.05
CA LYS A 69 -0.77 -1.41 7.77
C LYS A 69 -2.01 -1.13 8.61
N PHE A 70 -3.09 -0.71 7.97
CA PHE A 70 -4.36 -0.45 8.64
C PHE A 70 -4.83 -1.69 9.43
N ALA A 71 -5.27 -1.49 10.68
CA ALA A 71 -5.61 -2.57 11.60
C ALA A 71 -6.71 -2.16 12.61
N ASP A 72 -7.66 -1.34 12.17
CA ASP A 72 -8.77 -0.84 12.99
C ASP A 72 -10.12 -1.23 12.34
N ILE A 73 -11.23 -0.85 12.98
CA ILE A 73 -12.58 -1.07 12.48
C ILE A 73 -12.91 -0.14 11.31
N GLY A 74 -13.86 -0.55 10.46
CA GLY A 74 -14.15 0.05 9.16
C GLY A 74 -14.29 1.58 9.15
N ASN A 75 -15.06 2.16 10.06
CA ASN A 75 -15.24 3.62 10.09
C ASN A 75 -13.94 4.36 10.47
N THR A 76 -13.18 3.82 11.42
CA THR A 76 -11.93 4.43 11.86
C THR A 76 -10.88 4.39 10.75
N VAL A 77 -10.71 3.25 10.08
CA VAL A 77 -9.75 3.15 8.96
C VAL A 77 -10.14 4.01 7.78
N MET A 78 -11.44 4.18 7.49
CA MET A 78 -11.91 5.10 6.45
C MET A 78 -11.46 6.54 6.75
N LEU A 79 -11.59 7.01 7.99
CA LEU A 79 -11.16 8.35 8.38
C LEU A 79 -9.63 8.49 8.42
N GLN A 80 -8.91 7.48 8.91
CA GLN A 80 -7.45 7.47 8.88
C GLN A 80 -6.89 7.48 7.45
N TYR A 81 -7.59 6.85 6.51
CA TYR A 81 -7.19 6.76 5.11
C TYR A 81 -7.51 8.04 4.33
N THR A 82 -8.68 8.64 4.54
CA THR A 82 -9.15 9.80 3.75
C THR A 82 -8.76 11.16 4.34
N SER A 83 -8.63 11.24 5.67
CA SER A 83 -8.55 12.50 6.41
C SER A 83 -7.20 12.64 7.14
N GLY A 84 -7.18 13.47 8.18
CA GLY A 84 -5.99 13.73 8.97
C GLY A 84 -4.91 14.49 8.20
N VAL A 85 -3.69 14.45 8.75
CA VAL A 85 -2.55 15.16 8.18
C VAL A 85 -2.13 14.55 6.84
N TYR A 86 -2.15 13.21 6.73
CA TYR A 86 -1.56 12.51 5.60
C TYR A 86 -2.49 12.35 4.40
N ARG A 87 -3.82 12.31 4.59
CA ARG A 87 -4.81 12.18 3.50
C ARG A 87 -4.43 11.09 2.48
N ILE A 88 -4.05 9.90 2.96
CA ILE A 88 -3.38 8.84 2.19
C ILE A 88 -4.14 8.48 0.90
N ALA A 89 -5.47 8.38 0.97
CA ALA A 89 -6.32 8.07 -0.18
C ALA A 89 -6.15 9.08 -1.34
N ALA A 90 -5.77 10.33 -1.06
CA ALA A 90 -5.65 11.35 -2.09
C ALA A 90 -4.46 11.12 -3.04
N TRP A 91 -3.42 10.41 -2.62
CA TRP A 91 -2.16 10.32 -3.37
C TRP A 91 -1.58 8.91 -3.51
N SER A 92 -1.84 8.00 -2.57
CA SER A 92 -1.27 6.66 -2.61
C SER A 92 -2.09 5.76 -3.54
N ASP A 93 -1.48 5.18 -4.57
CA ASP A 93 -2.17 4.26 -5.49
C ASP A 93 -2.57 2.96 -4.78
N ILE A 94 -1.69 2.49 -3.89
CA ILE A 94 -1.85 1.24 -3.15
C ILE A 94 -1.70 1.51 -1.65
N THR A 95 -2.45 0.81 -0.81
CA THR A 95 -2.14 0.70 0.62
C THR A 95 -2.33 -0.75 1.10
N ASN A 96 -2.21 -1.01 2.40
CA ASN A 96 -2.34 -2.36 2.95
C ASN A 96 -3.07 -2.41 4.29
N ALA A 97 -3.65 -3.58 4.58
CA ALA A 97 -4.42 -3.82 5.79
C ALA A 97 -4.19 -5.21 6.38
N HIS A 98 -4.18 -5.28 7.71
CA HIS A 98 -4.21 -6.54 8.45
C HIS A 98 -5.60 -7.17 8.39
N GLY A 99 -5.67 -8.50 8.28
CA GLY A 99 -6.94 -9.25 8.34
C GLY A 99 -7.54 -9.36 9.75
N VAL A 100 -6.82 -8.92 10.79
CA VAL A 100 -7.18 -9.16 12.21
C VAL A 100 -8.53 -8.54 12.61
N THR A 101 -8.96 -7.46 11.95
CA THR A 101 -10.23 -6.78 12.24
C THR A 101 -11.40 -7.27 11.38
N GLY A 102 -11.19 -8.32 10.59
CA GLY A 102 -12.19 -8.89 9.68
C GLY A 102 -12.43 -8.03 8.44
N LYS A 103 -13.38 -8.45 7.60
CA LYS A 103 -13.66 -7.81 6.30
C LYS A 103 -14.05 -6.33 6.35
N GLY A 104 -14.51 -5.84 7.52
CA GLY A 104 -14.90 -4.45 7.70
C GLY A 104 -13.76 -3.45 7.44
N VAL A 105 -12.50 -3.87 7.55
CA VAL A 105 -11.34 -3.05 7.18
C VAL A 105 -11.30 -2.77 5.67
N VAL A 106 -11.59 -3.79 4.85
CA VAL A 106 -11.64 -3.67 3.38
C VAL A 106 -12.82 -2.78 2.98
N GLU A 107 -14.00 -3.03 3.56
CA GLU A 107 -15.22 -2.23 3.31
C GLU A 107 -15.00 -0.75 3.67
N GLY A 108 -14.34 -0.47 4.80
CA GLY A 108 -14.00 0.88 5.23
C GLY A 108 -13.02 1.60 4.31
N LEU A 109 -11.94 0.92 3.92
CA LEU A 109 -10.94 1.47 2.99
C LEU A 109 -11.53 1.70 1.59
N LYS A 110 -12.38 0.79 1.10
CA LYS A 110 -13.06 0.92 -0.20
C LYS A 110 -13.96 2.16 -0.23
N ARG A 111 -14.78 2.36 0.79
CA ARG A 111 -15.60 3.58 0.93
C ARG A 111 -14.75 4.85 0.94
N GLY A 112 -13.56 4.79 1.54
CA GLY A 112 -12.61 5.92 1.49
C GLY A 112 -12.03 6.16 0.10
N ALA A 113 -11.85 5.10 -0.70
CA ALA A 113 -11.36 5.19 -2.07
C ALA A 113 -12.43 5.63 -3.08
N GLU A 114 -13.71 5.35 -2.85
CA GLU A 114 -14.81 5.81 -3.74
C GLU A 114 -14.90 7.35 -3.83
N GLY A 115 -14.36 8.06 -2.84
CA GLY A 115 -14.34 9.53 -2.80
C GLY A 115 -13.18 10.18 -3.57
N VAL A 116 -12.30 9.40 -4.23
CA VAL A 116 -11.13 9.94 -4.97
C VAL A 116 -11.23 9.63 -6.46
N GLU A 117 -10.70 10.52 -7.30
CA GLU A 117 -10.84 10.42 -8.76
C GLU A 117 -10.06 9.25 -9.38
N LYS A 118 -8.92 8.90 -8.78
CA LYS A 118 -8.03 7.83 -9.27
C LYS A 118 -8.32 6.52 -8.55
N GLU A 119 -8.25 5.41 -9.29
CA GLU A 119 -8.41 4.06 -8.72
C GLU A 119 -7.38 3.77 -7.62
N ARG A 120 -7.77 2.92 -6.67
CA ARG A 120 -6.97 2.53 -5.51
C ARG A 120 -7.01 1.04 -5.32
N GLY A 121 -5.90 0.47 -4.86
CA GLY A 121 -5.80 -0.94 -4.50
C GLY A 121 -5.38 -1.16 -3.05
N VAL A 122 -5.82 -2.27 -2.46
CA VAL A 122 -5.36 -2.73 -1.15
C VAL A 122 -4.66 -4.08 -1.25
N LEU A 123 -3.54 -4.21 -0.54
CA LEU A 123 -2.86 -5.48 -0.30
C LEU A 123 -3.21 -5.99 1.10
N MET A 124 -3.59 -7.26 1.23
CA MET A 124 -3.84 -7.87 2.53
C MET A 124 -2.54 -8.46 3.12
N LEU A 125 -2.24 -8.19 4.39
CA LEU A 125 -1.07 -8.77 5.06
C LEU A 125 -1.40 -10.19 5.53
N ALA A 126 -1.15 -11.18 4.69
CA ALA A 126 -1.49 -12.57 4.97
C ALA A 126 -0.36 -13.35 5.67
N GLU A 127 0.90 -12.94 5.46
CA GLU A 127 2.06 -13.41 6.22
C GLU A 127 2.99 -12.22 6.51
N LEU A 128 3.80 -12.32 7.57
CA LEU A 128 4.81 -11.30 7.92
C LEU A 128 6.19 -11.96 8.02
N SER A 129 7.24 -11.23 7.63
CA SER A 129 8.63 -11.69 7.68
C SER A 129 9.27 -11.64 9.07
N SER A 130 8.60 -11.01 10.04
CA SER A 130 9.15 -10.82 11.39
C SER A 130 9.22 -12.12 12.18
N LYS A 131 10.30 -12.29 12.95
CA LYS A 131 10.47 -13.41 13.87
C LYS A 131 9.36 -13.40 14.93
N GLY A 132 8.65 -14.52 15.08
CA GLY A 132 7.56 -14.65 16.04
C GLY A 132 6.21 -14.13 15.54
N SER A 133 6.07 -13.85 14.24
CA SER A 133 4.79 -13.49 13.63
C SER A 133 3.70 -14.52 13.94
N LEU A 134 2.51 -14.01 14.28
CA LEU A 134 1.29 -14.80 14.44
C LEU A 134 0.48 -14.92 13.13
N ALA A 135 0.96 -14.30 12.05
CA ALA A 135 0.31 -14.32 10.74
C ALA A 135 0.66 -15.61 9.98
N HIS A 136 0.16 -16.74 10.48
CA HIS A 136 0.33 -18.07 9.89
C HIS A 136 -0.92 -18.94 10.09
N GLY A 137 -1.02 -20.05 9.35
CA GLY A 137 -2.07 -21.05 9.55
C GLY A 137 -3.47 -20.47 9.37
N GLU A 138 -4.30 -20.51 10.42
CA GLU A 138 -5.68 -20.03 10.37
C GLU A 138 -5.79 -18.53 10.07
N TYR A 139 -4.93 -17.69 10.67
CA TYR A 139 -4.89 -16.25 10.38
C TYR A 139 -4.73 -15.98 8.88
N THR A 140 -3.79 -16.69 8.25
CA THR A 140 -3.50 -16.55 6.83
C THR A 140 -4.68 -16.99 5.97
N ARG A 141 -5.34 -18.10 6.32
CA ARG A 141 -6.54 -18.59 5.61
C ARG A 141 -7.68 -17.57 5.68
N GLU A 142 -7.99 -17.07 6.87
CA GLU A 142 -9.06 -16.07 7.04
C GLU A 142 -8.73 -14.76 6.31
N THR A 143 -7.46 -14.34 6.30
CA THR A 143 -7.03 -13.17 5.54
C THR A 143 -7.20 -13.35 4.02
N ILE A 144 -6.99 -14.56 3.50
CA ILE A 144 -7.30 -14.90 2.10
C ILE A 144 -8.81 -14.82 1.83
N GLU A 145 -9.65 -15.32 2.73
CA GLU A 145 -11.10 -15.23 2.58
C GLU A 145 -11.61 -13.78 2.61
N ILE A 146 -11.02 -12.93 3.46
CA ILE A 146 -11.28 -11.49 3.43
C ILE A 146 -10.89 -10.89 2.08
N ALA A 147 -9.71 -11.22 1.53
CA ALA A 147 -9.28 -10.71 0.23
C ALA A 147 -10.23 -11.13 -0.91
N LYS A 148 -10.81 -12.32 -0.84
CA LYS A 148 -11.79 -12.81 -1.83
C LYS A 148 -13.12 -12.06 -1.79
N SER A 149 -13.44 -11.35 -0.70
CA SER A 149 -14.72 -10.63 -0.59
C SER A 149 -14.82 -9.45 -1.57
N ASP A 150 -13.70 -8.93 -2.05
CA ASP A 150 -13.67 -7.79 -2.98
C ASP A 150 -12.45 -7.84 -3.91
N ARG A 151 -12.55 -8.63 -4.99
CA ARG A 151 -11.45 -8.87 -5.93
C ARG A 151 -11.14 -7.68 -6.86
N GLU A 152 -11.97 -6.66 -6.84
CA GLU A 152 -11.75 -5.43 -7.60
C GLU A 152 -10.90 -4.45 -6.81
N PHE A 153 -11.12 -4.36 -5.49
CA PHE A 153 -10.38 -3.45 -4.62
C PHE A 153 -9.16 -4.09 -3.95
N VAL A 154 -9.26 -5.36 -3.55
CA VAL A 154 -8.12 -6.11 -3.03
C VAL A 154 -7.33 -6.66 -4.20
N ILE A 155 -6.12 -6.16 -4.37
CA ILE A 155 -5.26 -6.43 -5.54
C ILE A 155 -4.13 -7.40 -5.23
N GLY A 156 -4.03 -7.95 -4.01
CA GLY A 156 -2.98 -8.90 -3.70
C GLY A 156 -2.69 -9.08 -2.22
N PHE A 157 -1.49 -9.59 -1.95
CA PHE A 157 -1.03 -9.89 -0.59
C PHE A 157 0.40 -9.42 -0.37
N ILE A 158 0.69 -9.03 0.87
CA ILE A 158 2.04 -9.13 1.41
C ILE A 158 2.18 -10.52 2.02
N ALA A 159 3.07 -11.33 1.44
CA ALA A 159 3.28 -12.73 1.82
C ALA A 159 4.74 -13.15 1.59
N GLN A 160 5.12 -14.36 2.02
CA GLN A 160 6.47 -14.91 1.81
C GLN A 160 6.50 -16.06 0.78
N ARG A 161 5.33 -16.43 0.25
CA ARG A 161 5.13 -17.47 -0.75
C ARG A 161 3.87 -17.20 -1.56
N ASP A 162 3.69 -17.99 -2.61
CA ASP A 162 2.42 -18.00 -3.34
C ASP A 162 1.25 -18.38 -2.41
N MET A 163 0.17 -17.61 -2.52
CA MET A 163 -1.05 -17.77 -1.72
C MET A 163 -2.07 -18.69 -2.38
N GLY A 164 -1.78 -19.21 -3.58
CA GLY A 164 -2.63 -20.18 -4.27
C GLY A 164 -4.00 -19.62 -4.66
N VAL A 165 -4.12 -18.30 -4.80
CA VAL A 165 -5.36 -17.63 -5.22
C VAL A 165 -5.32 -17.43 -6.73
N GLU A 166 -6.40 -17.82 -7.42
CA GLU A 166 -6.49 -17.65 -8.87
C GLU A 166 -6.25 -16.19 -9.29
N LYS A 167 -5.34 -15.97 -10.27
CA LYS A 167 -4.85 -14.67 -10.76
C LYS A 167 -5.91 -13.72 -11.38
N LYS A 168 -7.21 -13.98 -11.26
CA LYS A 168 -8.22 -12.98 -11.65
C LYS A 168 -8.21 -11.85 -10.59
N GLY A 169 -7.40 -10.83 -10.84
CA GLY A 169 -7.36 -9.56 -10.09
C GLY A 169 -6.29 -9.42 -9.01
N LEU A 170 -5.55 -10.48 -8.65
CA LEU A 170 -4.62 -10.46 -7.51
C LEU A 170 -3.15 -10.64 -7.95
N ILE A 171 -2.31 -9.65 -7.62
CA ILE A 171 -0.85 -9.66 -7.73
C ILE A 171 -0.27 -10.27 -6.45
N GLY A 172 0.33 -11.45 -6.55
CA GLY A 172 1.16 -12.02 -5.49
C GLY A 172 2.62 -11.58 -5.69
N SER A 173 3.25 -11.00 -4.67
CA SER A 173 4.71 -10.82 -4.66
C SER A 173 5.36 -12.14 -4.24
N SER A 174 6.20 -12.69 -5.11
CA SER A 174 7.24 -13.68 -4.75
C SER A 174 8.59 -12.98 -4.70
#